data_AF-A0A6B9Y978-F1
#
_entry.id   AF-A0A6B9Y978-F1
#
_cell.length_a   1.000
_cell.length_b   1.000
_cell.length_c   1.000
_cell.angle_alpha   90.00
_cell.angle_beta   90.00
_cell.angle_gamma   90.00
#
_symmetry.space_group_name_H-M   'P 1'
#
loop_
_entity.id
_entity.type
_entity.pdbx_description
1 polymer ?
#
loop_
_entity_poly.entity_id
_entity_poly.type
_entity_poly.pdbx_seq_one_letter_code
_entity_poly.pdbx_strand_id
1 'polypeptide(L)' 'MGYTAIMTEKDRERISGRTDEPDSKRYESASRVRKRIGALEEDIRVLEQHHPKLLEELREVVCVDE' A
#
# COMPACT_ATOMS: atom_id res chain seq x y z
N MET A 1 -8.43 6.43 16.35
CA MET A 1 -8.71 5.55 15.20
C MET A 1 -7.58 5.79 14.20
N GLY A 2 -6.69 4.82 13.99
CA GLY A 2 -5.55 5.00 13.09
C GLY A 2 -6.00 4.96 11.63
N TYR A 3 -5.31 5.70 10.76
CA TYR A 3 -5.52 5.61 9.31
C TYR A 3 -4.72 4.44 8.74
N THR A 4 -5.33 3.69 7.84
CA THR A 4 -4.68 2.57 7.14
C THR A 4 -4.41 2.98 5.70
N ALA A 5 -3.14 2.96 5.29
CA ALA A 5 -2.73 3.13 3.89
C ALA A 5 -2.86 1.80 3.13
N ILE A 6 -1.90 1.47 2.26
CA ILE A 6 -1.93 0.22 1.47
C ILE A 6 -1.76 -1.05 2.33
N MET A 7 -1.11 -0.93 3.48
CA MET A 7 -0.85 -2.04 4.41
C MET A 7 -1.57 -1.80 5.74
N THR A 8 -2.23 -2.85 6.24
CA THR A 8 -2.67 -2.88 7.64
C THR A 8 -1.46 -3.06 8.56
N GLU A 9 -1.64 -2.81 9.86
CA GLU A 9 -0.61 -3.10 10.86
C GLU A 9 -0.15 -4.56 10.78
N LYS A 10 -1.11 -5.49 10.70
CA LYS A 10 -0.85 -6.92 10.55
C LYS A 10 -0.12 -7.29 9.27
N ASP A 11 -0.42 -6.61 8.16
CA ASP A 11 0.33 -6.81 6.90
C ASP A 11 1.79 -6.40 7.08
N ARG A 12 2.06 -5.29 7.79
CA ARG A 12 3.44 -4.84 8.09
C ARG A 12 4.17 -5.84 8.98
N GLU A 13 3.53 -6.32 10.04
CA GLU A 13 4.13 -7.30 10.95
C GLU A 13 4.53 -8.59 10.22
N ARG A 14 3.60 -9.16 9.42
CA ARG A 14 3.84 -10.39 8.67
C ARG A 14 4.91 -10.25 7.61
N ILE A 15 4.87 -9.18 6.81
CA ILE A 15 5.85 -8.96 5.73
C ILE A 15 7.23 -8.65 6.31
N SER A 16 7.31 -7.92 7.41
CA SER A 16 8.59 -7.63 8.09
C SER A 16 9.22 -8.84 8.79
N GLY A 17 8.51 -9.98 8.87
CA GLY A 17 8.98 -11.18 9.54
C GLY A 17 9.11 -11.03 11.07
N ARG A 18 8.53 -9.98 11.65
CA ARG A 18 8.53 -9.73 13.10
C ARG A 18 7.67 -10.72 13.88
N THR A 19 6.80 -11.46 13.20
CA THR A 19 6.00 -12.54 13.78
C THR A 19 6.53 -13.91 13.36
N ASP A 20 6.50 -14.83 14.32
CA ASP A 20 6.74 -16.27 14.12
C ASP A 20 5.47 -16.92 13.52
N GLU A 21 5.01 -16.39 12.38
CA GLU A 21 3.92 -16.96 11.59
C GLU A 21 4.49 -17.73 10.38
N PRO A 22 3.81 -18.82 9.95
CA PRO A 22 4.26 -19.63 8.83
C PRO A 22 4.33 -18.82 7.52
N ASP A 23 5.24 -19.21 6.63
CA ASP A 23 5.46 -18.53 5.34
C ASP A 23 4.19 -18.37 4.49
N SER A 24 3.23 -19.29 4.62
CA SER A 24 1.92 -19.18 3.98
C SER A 24 1.20 -17.89 4.37
N LYS A 25 1.28 -17.43 5.63
CA LYS A 25 0.67 -16.17 6.08
C LYS A 25 1.42 -14.94 5.59
N ARG A 26 2.75 -15.03 5.44
CA ARG A 26 3.56 -13.97 4.82
C ARG A 26 3.18 -13.81 3.35
N TYR A 27 3.08 -14.92 2.62
CA TYR A 27 2.68 -14.94 1.21
C TYR A 27 1.25 -14.41 1.00
N GLU A 28 0.31 -14.78 1.87
CA GLU A 28 -1.05 -14.27 1.87
C GLU A 28 -1.10 -12.74 2.02
N SER A 29 -0.37 -12.19 3.00
CA SER A 29 -0.28 -10.73 3.18
C SER A 29 0.40 -10.05 2.00
N ALA A 30 1.48 -10.62 1.45
CA ALA A 30 2.12 -10.08 0.24
C ALA A 30 1.19 -10.09 -0.98
N SER A 31 0.44 -11.17 -1.19
CA SER A 31 -0.55 -11.29 -2.26
C SER A 31 -1.66 -10.24 -2.12
N ARG A 32 -2.17 -10.03 -0.90
CA ARG A 32 -3.16 -8.99 -0.61
C ARG A 32 -2.62 -7.60 -0.89
N VAL A 33 -1.40 -7.29 -0.46
CA VAL A 33 -0.76 -5.99 -0.71
C VAL A 33 -0.56 -5.77 -2.20
N ARG A 34 -0.13 -6.79 -2.96
CA ARG A 34 0.02 -6.71 -4.41
C ARG A 34 -1.29 -6.34 -5.11
N LYS A 35 -2.42 -6.92 -4.69
CA LYS A 35 -3.74 -6.55 -5.22
C LYS A 35 -4.11 -5.09 -4.92
N ARG A 36 -3.79 -4.59 -3.71
CA ARG A 36 -4.02 -3.18 -3.34
C ARG A 36 -3.15 -2.23 -4.15
N ILE A 37 -1.89 -2.59 -4.42
CA ILE A 37 -1.02 -1.82 -5.31
C ILE A 37 -1.63 -1.73 -6.71
N GLY A 38 -2.16 -2.83 -7.26
CA GLY A 38 -2.86 -2.79 -8.55
C GLY A 38 -4.11 -1.90 -8.54
N ALA A 39 -4.85 -1.86 -7.44
CA ALA A 39 -6.01 -0.97 -7.30
C ALA A 39 -5.63 0.51 -7.32
N LEU A 40 -4.41 0.88 -6.90
CA LEU A 40 -3.95 2.27 -6.95
C LEU A 40 -3.92 2.83 -8.36
N GLU A 41 -3.81 2.01 -9.42
CA GLU A 41 -3.93 2.51 -10.79
C GLU A 41 -5.29 3.19 -11.04
N GLU A 42 -6.37 2.61 -10.51
CA GLU A 42 -7.69 3.20 -10.64
C GLU A 42 -7.82 4.45 -9.78
N ASP A 43 -7.32 4.41 -8.54
CA ASP A 43 -7.29 5.57 -7.65
C ASP A 43 -6.51 6.73 -8.28
N ILE A 44 -5.35 6.46 -8.89
CA ILE A 44 -4.55 7.47 -9.62
C ILE A 44 -5.35 8.07 -10.77
N ARG A 45 -6.06 7.25 -11.57
CA ARG A 45 -6.91 7.76 -12.66
C ARG A 45 -8.02 8.68 -12.16
N VAL A 46 -8.61 8.39 -11.00
CA VAL A 46 -9.64 9.24 -10.38
C VAL A 46 -9.01 10.54 -9.87
N LEU A 47 -7.86 10.46 -9.19
CA LEU A 47 -7.16 11.63 -8.67
C LEU A 47 -6.67 12.55 -9.80
N GLU A 48 -6.15 11.99 -10.89
CA GLU A 48 -5.70 12.76 -12.05
C GLU A 48 -6.86 13.56 -12.68
N GLN A 49 -8.04 12.96 -12.79
CA GLN A 49 -9.21 13.59 -13.39
C GLN A 49 -9.88 14.62 -12.49
N HIS A 50 -9.96 14.36 -11.18
CA HIS A 50 -10.81 15.12 -10.29
C HIS A 50 -10.04 15.96 -9.26
N HIS A 51 -8.83 15.57 -8.90
CA HIS A 51 -8.07 16.24 -7.84
C HIS A 51 -6.55 16.12 -8.02
N PRO A 52 -5.97 16.71 -9.08
CA PRO A 52 -4.56 16.50 -9.44
C PRO A 52 -3.58 16.88 -8.34
N LYS A 53 -3.91 17.87 -7.50
CA LYS A 53 -3.07 18.23 -6.35
C LYS A 53 -2.89 17.10 -5.34
N LEU A 54 -3.91 16.26 -5.11
CA LEU A 54 -3.79 15.10 -4.21
C LEU A 54 -2.95 13.99 -4.85
N LEU A 55 -2.96 13.90 -6.18
CA LEU A 55 -2.06 13.00 -6.90
C LEU A 55 -0.60 13.45 -6.75
N GLU A 56 -0.33 14.75 -6.79
CA GLU A 56 1.00 15.30 -6.51
C GLU A 56 1.46 14.94 -5.09
N GLU A 57 0.63 15.18 -4.08
CA GLU A 57 0.94 14.82 -2.68
C GLU A 57 1.22 13.31 -2.53
N LEU A 58 0.45 12.45 -3.21
CA LEU A 58 0.70 11.01 -3.23
C LEU A 58 2.05 10.66 -3.88
N ARG A 59 2.38 11.31 -5.01
CA ARG A 59 3.65 11.10 -5.72
C ARG A 59 4.84 11.53 -4.88
N GLU A 60 4.76 12.65 -4.16
CA GLU A 60 5.83 13.11 -3.26
C GLU A 60 6.16 12.08 -2.17
N VAL A 61 5.17 11.33 -1.68
CA VAL A 61 5.38 10.30 -0.64
C VAL A 61 5.92 8.99 -1.22
N VAL A 62 5.55 8.64 -2.44
CA VAL A 62 5.91 7.35 -3.07
C VAL A 62 7.22 7.43 -3.87
N CYS A 63 7.42 8.51 -4.61
CA CYS A 63 8.62 8.80 -5.38
C CYS A 63 9.60 9.58 -4.50
N VAL A 64 10.34 8.87 -3.66
CA VAL A 64 11.52 9.46 -3.01
C VAL A 64 12.60 9.61 -4.08
N ASP A 65 13.03 10.84 -4.37
CA ASP A 65 14.19 11.12 -5.21
C ASP A 65 15.39 10.27 -4.73
N GLU A 66 15.99 9.51 -5.65
CA GLU A 66 17.20 8.71 -5.43
C GLU A 66 18.47 9.57 -5.29
#